data_AF-A0A8U0IH15-F1
#
_entry.id   AF-A0A8U0IH15-F1
#
_cell.length_a   1.000
_cell.length_b   1.000
_cell.length_c   1.000
_cell.angle_alpha   90.00
_cell.angle_beta   90.00
_cell.angle_gamma   90.00
#
_symmetry.space_group_name_H-M   'P 1'
#
loop_
_entity.id
_entity.type
_entity.pdbx_description
1 polymer ?
#
loop_
_entity_poly.entity_id
_entity_poly.type
_entity_poly.pdbx_seq_one_letter_code
_entity_poly.pdbx_strand_id
1 'polypeptide(L)'
;MAHVLSWSDYPEHRADLSNVLALSKTHHAAFDRELFTIDQDYRLCVNPSFETQSDVLQRTIIDREGERISIPDDSLKPQYVAQHNAALEWV
;
A
#
# COMPACT_ATOMS: atom_id res chain seq x y z
N MET A 1 6.35 -2.02 8.99
CA MET A 1 5.57 -0.77 8.98
C MET A 1 6.02 0.01 7.77
N ALA A 2 5.13 0.16 6.80
CA ALA A 2 5.35 0.92 5.57
C ALA A 2 4.68 2.27 5.72
N HIS A 3 5.35 3.36 5.34
CA HIS A 3 4.70 4.67 5.32
C HIS A 3 3.96 4.83 3.99
N VAL A 4 2.71 5.31 4.05
CA VAL A 4 1.92 5.57 2.83
C VAL A 4 2.41 6.85 2.15
N LEU A 5 2.56 7.93 2.92
CA LEU A 5 3.28 9.12 2.48
C LEU A 5 4.77 8.99 2.83
N SER A 6 5.63 9.26 1.84
CA SER A 6 7.08 9.15 1.95
C SER A 6 7.64 9.88 3.17
N TRP A 7 8.50 9.19 3.92
CA TRP A 7 9.19 9.71 5.10
C TRP A 7 10.05 10.95 4.81
N SER A 8 10.63 11.03 3.61
CA SER A 8 11.51 12.13 3.22
C SER A 8 10.71 13.39 2.90
N ASP A 9 9.57 13.23 2.23
CA ASP A 9 8.80 14.35 1.67
C ASP A 9 7.82 14.95 2.69
N TYR A 10 7.39 14.18 3.69
CA TYR A 10 6.41 14.59 4.69
C TYR A 10 6.96 14.48 6.12
N PRO A 11 7.94 15.33 6.51
CA PRO A 11 8.56 15.27 7.83
C PRO A 11 7.57 15.47 8.99
N GLU A 12 6.48 16.21 8.76
CA GLU A 12 5.40 16.45 9.72
C GLU A 12 4.52 15.21 10.01
N HIS A 13 4.53 14.21 9.12
CA HIS A 13 3.71 12.99 9.24
C HIS A 13 4.50 11.76 9.69
N ARG A 14 5.78 11.92 10.08
CA ARG A 14 6.66 10.81 10.51
C ARG A 14 6.23 10.07 11.76
N ALA A 15 5.56 10.77 12.67
CA ALA A 15 5.01 10.18 13.89
C ALA A 15 3.50 9.89 13.79
N ASP A 16 2.88 10.15 12.63
CA ASP A 16 1.45 9.91 12.42
C ASP A 16 1.22 8.42 12.18
N LEU A 17 0.67 7.72 13.17
CA LEU A 17 0.30 6.31 13.06
C LEU A 17 -0.76 6.09 11.97
N SER A 18 -1.55 7.13 11.66
CA SER A 18 -2.52 7.11 10.56
C SER A 18 -1.88 7.19 9.16
N ASN A 19 -0.54 7.25 9.07
CA ASN A 19 0.25 7.21 7.84
C ASN A 19 1.01 5.88 7.67
N VAL A 20 0.65 4.84 8.43
CA VAL A 20 1.41 3.59 8.47
C VAL A 20 0.54 2.39 8.15
N LEU A 21 1.02 1.55 7.23
CA LEU A 21 0.50 0.21 6.97
C LEU A 21 1.35 -0.86 7.66
N ALA A 22 0.69 -1.71 8.44
CA ALA A 22 1.31 -2.87 9.08
C ALA A 22 1.52 -4.01 8.07
N LEU A 23 2.62 -3.92 7.30
CA LEU A 23 3.01 -4.93 6.31
C LEU A 23 4.14 -5.82 6.83
N SER A 24 4.12 -7.10 6.41
CA SER A 24 5.29 -7.98 6.58
C SER A 24 6.46 -7.48 5.73
N LYS A 25 7.68 -7.95 6.01
CA LYS A 25 8.89 -7.49 5.30
C LYS A 25 8.77 -7.61 3.78
N THR A 26 8.19 -8.70 3.29
CA THR A 26 8.00 -8.94 1.85
C THR A 26 7.01 -7.95 1.23
N HIS A 27 5.86 -7.75 1.86
CA HIS A 27 4.83 -6.83 1.36
C HIS A 27 5.29 -5.38 1.45
N HIS A 28 6.04 -5.02 2.49
CA HIS A 28 6.65 -3.69 2.61
C HIS A 28 7.58 -3.40 1.42
N ALA A 29 8.47 -4.35 1.08
CA ALA A 29 9.36 -4.19 -0.06
C ALA A 29 8.61 -4.13 -1.40
N ALA A 30 7.47 -4.83 -1.52
CA ALA A 30 6.64 -4.78 -2.72
C ALA A 30 5.85 -3.45 -2.82
N PHE A 31 5.41 -2.89 -1.68
CA PHE A 31 4.74 -1.60 -1.61
C PHE A 31 5.71 -0.44 -1.94
N ASP A 32 6.92 -0.44 -1.38
CA ASP A 32 7.96 0.56 -1.68
C ASP A 32 8.39 0.56 -3.15
N ARG A 33 8.16 -0.55 -3.85
CA ARG A 33 8.45 -0.72 -5.29
C ARG A 33 7.22 -0.47 -6.15
N GLU A 34 6.12 0.02 -5.56
CA GLU A 34 4.89 0.38 -6.26
C GLU A 34 4.29 -0.79 -7.07
N LEU A 35 4.49 -2.02 -6.58
CA LEU A 35 3.96 -3.23 -7.23
C LEU A 35 2.47 -3.42 -6.92
N PHE A 36 2.02 -2.87 -5.80
CA PHE A 36 0.63 -2.82 -5.40
C PHE A 36 0.42 -1.62 -4.45
N THR A 37 -0.82 -1.22 -4.31
CA THR A 37 -1.28 -0.24 -3.33
C THR A 37 -2.65 -0.69 -2.78
N ILE A 38 -3.30 0.19 -2.02
CA ILE A 38 -4.70 0.07 -1.63
C ILE A 38 -5.47 1.32 -2.07
N ASP A 39 -6.76 1.20 -2.31
CA ASP A 39 -7.62 2.35 -2.59
C ASP A 39 -8.20 2.96 -1.30
N GLN A 40 -9.02 4.01 -1.46
CA GLN A 40 -9.69 4.69 -0.34
C GLN A 40 -10.76 3.84 0.36
N ASP A 41 -11.23 2.77 -0.30
CA ASP A 41 -12.10 1.74 0.25
C ASP A 41 -11.33 0.59 0.91
N TYR A 42 -10.00 0.73 1.01
CA TYR A 42 -9.05 -0.26 1.49
C TYR A 42 -9.11 -1.57 0.72
N ARG A 43 -9.32 -1.50 -0.61
CA ARG A 43 -9.19 -2.65 -1.50
C ARG A 43 -7.79 -2.70 -2.08
N LEU A 44 -7.27 -3.90 -2.26
CA LEU A 44 -5.97 -4.12 -2.86
C LEU A 44 -6.00 -3.75 -4.36
N CYS A 45 -5.09 -2.90 -4.80
CA CYS A 45 -4.90 -2.55 -6.20
C CYS A 45 -3.51 -3.02 -6.64
N VAL A 46 -3.42 -3.78 -7.72
CA VAL A 46 -2.16 -4.36 -8.18
C VAL A 46 -1.71 -3.65 -9.45
N ASN A 47 -0.41 -3.41 -9.59
CA ASN A 47 0.11 -2.85 -10.82
C ASN A 47 -0.15 -3.83 -11.98
N PRO A 48 -0.86 -3.44 -13.06
CA PRO A 48 -1.19 -4.37 -14.14
C PRO A 48 0.03 -4.96 -14.86
N SER A 49 1.19 -4.29 -14.75
CA SER A 49 2.47 -4.77 -15.31
C SER A 49 3.26 -5.63 -14.32
N PHE A 50 2.76 -5.84 -13.10
CA PHE A 50 3.46 -6.62 -12.09
C PHE A 50 3.29 -8.12 -12.34
N GLU A 51 4.39 -8.76 -12.71
CA GLU A 51 4.51 -10.21 -12.78
C GLU A 51 5.54 -10.72 -11.76
N THR A 52 5.34 -11.93 -11.26
CA THR A 52 6.26 -12.53 -10.28
C THR A 52 6.36 -14.04 -10.46
N GLN A 53 7.55 -14.59 -10.20
CA GLN A 53 7.75 -16.04 -10.08
C GLN A 53 7.61 -16.54 -8.65
N SER A 54 7.32 -15.64 -7.69
CA SER A 54 7.15 -16.01 -6.29
C SER A 54 5.70 -16.46 -6.03
N ASP A 55 5.52 -17.73 -5.68
CA ASP A 55 4.20 -18.26 -5.27
C ASP A 55 3.57 -17.46 -4.12
N VAL A 56 4.40 -16.90 -3.25
CA VAL A 56 3.92 -16.08 -2.12
C VAL A 56 3.31 -14.78 -2.64
N LEU A 57 4.04 -14.01 -3.44
CA LEU A 57 3.55 -12.73 -3.97
C LEU A 57 2.36 -12.92 -4.90
N GLN A 58 2.35 -13.99 -5.69
CA GLN A 58 1.19 -14.35 -6.51
C GLN A 58 -0.05 -14.51 -5.62
N ARG A 59 0.01 -15.36 -4.60
CA ARG A 59 -1.13 -15.69 -3.74
C ARG A 59 -1.55 -14.60 -2.75
N THR A 60 -0.63 -13.73 -2.36
CA THR A 60 -0.89 -12.69 -1.34
C THR A 60 -1.10 -11.31 -1.92
N ILE A 61 -0.73 -11.07 -3.18
CA ILE A 61 -0.90 -9.77 -3.85
C ILE A 61 -1.76 -9.93 -5.10
N ILE A 62 -1.26 -10.63 -6.12
CA ILE A 62 -1.92 -10.67 -7.45
C ILE A 62 -3.29 -11.34 -7.37
N ASP A 63 -3.36 -12.53 -6.77
CA ASP A 63 -4.61 -13.31 -6.65
C ASP A 63 -5.64 -12.67 -5.70
N ARG A 64 -5.24 -11.62 -4.96
CA ARG A 64 -6.08 -10.90 -4.00
C ARG A 64 -6.47 -9.50 -4.47
N GLU A 65 -6.20 -9.16 -5.72
CA GLU A 65 -6.63 -7.88 -6.29
C GLU A 65 -8.14 -7.66 -6.08
N GLY A 66 -8.50 -6.46 -5.63
CA GLY A 66 -9.88 -6.06 -5.33
C GLY A 66 -10.40 -6.55 -3.98
N GLU A 67 -9.68 -7.41 -3.25
CA GLU A 67 -10.04 -7.83 -1.90
C GLU A 67 -9.93 -6.65 -0.93
N ARG A 68 -10.97 -6.46 -0.10
CA ARG A 68 -10.96 -5.42 0.93
C ARG A 68 -10.15 -5.91 2.13
N ILE A 69 -9.12 -5.15 2.50
CA ILE A 69 -8.34 -5.41 3.70
C ILE A 69 -9.02 -4.80 4.93
N SER A 70 -8.98 -5.55 6.04
CA SER A 70 -9.46 -5.05 7.33
C SER A 70 -8.39 -4.15 7.94
N ILE A 71 -8.61 -2.84 7.87
CA ILE A 71 -7.84 -1.84 8.59
C ILE A 71 -8.59 -1.51 9.89
N PRO A 72 -7.92 -1.46 11.06
CA PRO A 72 -8.55 -1.00 12.30
C PRO A 72 -9.08 0.43 12.13
N ASP A 73 -10.25 0.73 12.70
CA ASP A 73 -10.77 2.09 12.74
C ASP A 73 -9.69 3.05 13.28
N ASP A 74 -9.51 4.20 12.61
CA ASP A 74 -8.52 5.25 12.90
C ASP A 74 -7.04 4.94 12.51
N SER A 75 -6.73 3.74 11.99
CA SER A 75 -5.34 3.35 11.71
C SER A 75 -4.74 3.91 10.40
N LEU A 76 -5.55 4.35 9.45
CA LEU A 76 -5.07 4.88 8.17
C LEU A 76 -6.03 5.92 7.64
N LYS A 77 -5.53 7.09 7.21
CA LYS A 77 -6.40 8.11 6.62
C LYS A 77 -6.56 7.88 5.11
N PRO A 78 -7.80 7.78 4.58
CA PRO A 78 -8.03 7.61 3.14
C PRO A 78 -7.41 8.72 2.28
N GLN A 79 -7.25 9.93 2.84
CA GLN A 79 -6.62 11.05 2.14
C GLN A 79 -5.13 10.80 1.85
N TYR A 80 -4.40 10.13 2.75
CA TYR A 80 -2.99 9.80 2.55
C TYR A 80 -2.83 8.73 1.48
N VAL A 81 -3.75 7.75 1.47
CA VAL A 81 -3.83 6.73 0.42
C VAL A 81 -4.08 7.37 -0.94
N ALA A 82 -5.07 8.26 -1.03
CA ALA A 82 -5.37 8.97 -2.27
C ALA A 82 -4.18 9.79 -2.79
N GLN A 83 -3.47 10.47 -1.88
CA GLN A 83 -2.31 11.27 -2.22
C GLN A 83 -1.11 10.41 -2.66
N HIS A 84 -0.88 9.25 -2.04
CA HIS A 84 0.10 8.28 -2.50
C HIS A 84 -0.26 7.77 -3.90
N ASN A 85 -1.52 7.34 -4.09
CA ASN A 85 -1.97 6.77 -5.36
C ASN A 85 -1.95 7.78 -6.51
N ALA A 86 -2.16 9.07 -6.24
CA ALA A 86 -2.06 10.12 -7.25
C ALA A 86 -0.64 10.30 -7.83
N ALA A 87 0.39 9.77 -7.14
CA ALA A 87 1.76 9.76 -7.64
C ALA A 87 2.11 8.49 -8.44
N LEU A 88 1.25 7.46 -8.43
CA LEU A 88 1.46 6.21 -9.15
C LEU A 88 1.03 6.38 -10.62
N GLU A 89 1.89 5.98 -11.56
CA GLU A 89 1.61 6.14 -13.00
C GLU A 89 0.55 5.16 -13.55
N TRP A 90 0.10 4.21 -12.74
CA TRP A 90 -0.70 3.06 -13.16
C TRP A 90 -2.05 2.91 -12.43
N VAL A 91 -2.37 3.85 -11.53
CA VAL A 91 -3.63 3.88 -10.76
C VAL A 91 -4.61 4.91 -11.34
#